data_AF-A0A7J8TBP3-F1
#
_entry.id   AF-A0A7J8TBP3-F1
#
_cell.length_a   1.000
_cell.length_b   1.000
_cell.length_c   1.000
_cell.angle_alpha   90.00
_cell.angle_beta   90.00
_cell.angle_gamma   90.00
#
_symmetry.space_group_name_H-M   'P 1'
#
loop_
_entity.id
_entity.type
_entity.pdbx_description
1 polymer ?
#
loop_
_entity_poly.entity_id
_entity_poly.type
_entity_poly.pdbx_seq_one_letter_code
_entity_poly.pdbx_strand_id
1 'polypeptide(L)'
;MKRVAWLPSLLLLIVTLHTCLSDVESNSTAEALALLNWKASLTNRSVLPSWTVSPGNAQASPCGWFGIHCKGDSVSRINLTSYGVKGTFHAFPFSSLPDLEELDLSINGLFGTIPPQINQLSNLTYLDLSYNQLSGRIPPQIGQLIHLKTLHLVQNLLNGSIPEEIGQLESLEELASQNNYLNGSIPSSLGNLANLTYLYMLNNSLYGNIPSEIGNLNSLQELYIDNNQLAGSIPSTFGKLKHLRLLHLSTNSLSGSIPSEFGHMESLNELALFKNNLSGFIPPSLGNLTDLTILQLYENKLFGPIPEELGNLKLLVFLEVSQNQLNGSIPSSFANLSNLETLFLRDNQLFGPIPQEIGNLMKMWMLELDGNQFTGQLPQNICRGGTLEYFIANDNHFRGPIPKDLKNCSSLKRWASCNNLSNLQIARNNITGRIPPELGNSAQLQAFDLSSNHLVGEIPKELTKLTSLTRLI
;
A
#
# COMPACT_ATOMS: atom_id res chain seq x y z
N MET A 1 -26.40 -106.40 35.73
CA MET A 1 -26.26 -104.95 35.53
C MET A 1 -26.66 -104.63 34.10
N LYS A 2 -27.86 -104.06 33.91
CA LYS A 2 -28.48 -103.73 32.63
C LYS A 2 -28.64 -102.20 32.52
N ARG A 3 -28.52 -101.73 31.28
CA ARG A 3 -28.79 -100.41 30.68
C ARG A 3 -29.80 -99.51 31.40
N VAL A 4 -29.52 -98.20 31.39
CA VAL A 4 -30.46 -97.14 31.00
C VAL A 4 -29.66 -96.04 30.27
N ALA A 5 -30.19 -95.58 29.14
CA ALA A 5 -29.70 -94.46 28.33
C ALA A 5 -30.70 -93.30 28.43
N TRP A 6 -30.22 -92.05 28.44
CA TRP A 6 -30.99 -90.85 28.08
C TRP A 6 -30.06 -89.84 27.40
N LEU A 7 -30.48 -89.37 26.22
CA LEU A 7 -29.93 -88.24 25.46
C LEU A 7 -30.26 -86.91 26.14
N PRO A 8 -29.54 -85.82 25.80
CA PRO A 8 -30.26 -84.70 25.18
C PRO A 8 -29.55 -84.07 23.96
N SER A 9 -30.36 -83.90 22.91
CA SER A 9 -30.49 -82.72 22.03
C SER A 9 -29.25 -81.84 21.72
N LEU A 10 -28.77 -81.96 20.49
CA LEU A 10 -27.89 -80.99 19.82
C LEU A 10 -28.77 -79.95 19.10
N LEU A 11 -28.75 -78.69 19.52
CA LEU A 11 -29.31 -77.56 18.76
C LEU A 11 -28.31 -77.20 17.63
N LEU A 12 -28.75 -77.31 16.37
CA LEU A 12 -28.01 -76.80 15.22
C LEU A 12 -28.19 -75.27 15.17
N LEU A 13 -27.15 -74.50 15.48
CA LEU A 13 -27.10 -73.07 15.20
C LEU A 13 -26.47 -72.89 13.80
N ILE A 14 -27.27 -72.53 12.81
CA ILE A 14 -26.78 -72.12 11.49
C ILE A 14 -26.18 -70.72 11.67
N VAL A 15 -24.86 -70.65 11.77
CA VAL A 15 -24.12 -69.40 11.63
C VAL A 15 -24.03 -69.09 10.14
N THR A 16 -24.90 -68.21 9.67
CA THR A 16 -24.66 -67.53 8.39
C THR A 16 -23.45 -66.62 8.58
N LEU A 17 -22.33 -66.93 7.90
CA LEU A 17 -21.25 -65.96 7.71
C LEU A 17 -21.83 -64.75 6.95
N HIS A 18 -22.23 -63.71 7.69
CA HIS A 18 -22.18 -62.37 7.15
C HIS A 18 -20.72 -61.94 7.22
N THR A 19 -20.05 -61.98 6.09
CA THR A 19 -18.81 -61.23 5.90
C THR A 19 -19.15 -59.75 6.10
N CYS A 20 -18.83 -59.20 7.28
CA CYS A 20 -18.64 -57.77 7.43
C CYS A 20 -17.43 -57.39 6.57
N LEU A 21 -17.68 -57.00 5.32
CA LEU A 21 -16.82 -56.05 4.63
C LEU A 21 -17.04 -54.72 5.34
N SER A 22 -16.18 -54.41 6.32
CA SER A 22 -15.91 -53.03 6.64
C SER A 22 -15.22 -52.43 5.43
N ASP A 23 -15.98 -51.78 4.55
CA ASP A 23 -15.41 -50.91 3.54
C ASP A 23 -14.65 -49.80 4.29
N VAL A 24 -13.33 -49.94 4.37
CA VAL A 24 -12.45 -48.85 4.76
C VAL A 24 -12.54 -47.86 3.60
N GLU A 25 -13.44 -46.89 3.73
CA GLU A 25 -13.58 -45.81 2.77
C GLU A 25 -12.22 -45.13 2.62
N SER A 26 -11.67 -45.09 1.41
CA SER A 26 -10.36 -44.47 1.19
C SER A 26 -10.43 -42.97 1.55
N ASN A 27 -9.37 -42.41 2.13
CA ASN A 27 -9.33 -40.97 2.48
C ASN A 27 -9.76 -40.08 1.31
N SER A 28 -9.36 -40.43 0.07
CA SER A 28 -9.74 -39.72 -1.16
C SER A 28 -11.26 -39.71 -1.41
N THR A 29 -11.95 -40.81 -1.09
CA THR A 29 -13.42 -40.90 -1.25
C THR A 29 -14.15 -40.06 -0.20
N ALA A 30 -13.65 -40.04 1.03
CA ALA A 30 -14.19 -39.18 2.09
C ALA A 30 -14.03 -37.68 1.73
N GLU A 31 -12.86 -37.28 1.23
CA GLU A 31 -12.60 -35.92 0.73
C GLU A 31 -13.55 -35.52 -0.39
N ALA A 32 -13.73 -36.40 -1.40
CA ALA A 32 -14.64 -36.17 -2.51
C ALA A 32 -16.08 -35.94 -2.01
N LEU A 33 -16.59 -36.81 -1.14
CA LEU A 33 -17.95 -36.68 -0.62
C LEU A 33 -18.13 -35.40 0.20
N ALA A 34 -17.13 -35.04 1.01
CA ALA A 34 -17.17 -33.85 1.85
C ALA A 34 -17.16 -32.56 1.00
N LEU A 35 -16.34 -32.51 -0.06
CA LEU A 35 -16.32 -31.40 -1.03
C LEU A 35 -17.62 -31.31 -1.84
N LEU A 36 -18.25 -32.44 -2.19
CA LEU A 36 -19.56 -32.44 -2.85
C LEU A 36 -20.67 -31.92 -1.92
N ASN A 37 -20.59 -32.21 -0.62
CA ASN A 37 -21.51 -31.66 0.36
C ASN A 37 -21.40 -30.13 0.44
N TRP A 38 -20.18 -29.59 0.45
CA TRP A 38 -19.98 -28.15 0.36
C TRP A 38 -20.51 -27.59 -0.96
N LYS A 39 -20.21 -28.21 -2.10
CA LYS A 39 -20.78 -27.81 -3.40
C LYS A 39 -22.30 -27.77 -3.38
N ALA A 40 -22.96 -28.70 -2.69
CA ALA A 40 -24.42 -28.73 -2.57
C ALA A 40 -24.97 -27.56 -1.72
N SER A 41 -24.18 -27.01 -0.79
CA SER A 41 -24.56 -25.84 0.01
C SER A 41 -24.36 -24.50 -0.72
N LEU A 42 -23.57 -24.48 -1.80
CA LEU A 42 -23.34 -23.28 -2.61
C LEU A 42 -24.60 -22.85 -3.37
N THR A 43 -24.87 -21.54 -3.38
CA THR A 43 -26.01 -20.94 -4.08
C THR A 43 -25.96 -21.14 -5.60
N ASN A 44 -24.76 -21.24 -6.18
CA ASN A 44 -24.56 -21.39 -7.62
C ASN A 44 -23.69 -22.60 -7.97
N ARG A 45 -24.02 -23.76 -7.40
CA ARG A 45 -23.30 -25.04 -7.60
C ARG A 45 -23.00 -25.43 -9.05
N SER A 46 -23.72 -24.89 -10.04
CA SER A 46 -23.51 -25.15 -11.47
C SER A 46 -22.16 -24.62 -11.97
N VAL A 47 -21.51 -23.69 -11.26
CA VAL A 47 -20.19 -23.18 -11.65
C VAL A 47 -19.11 -24.25 -11.56
N LEU A 48 -19.27 -25.29 -10.73
CA LEU A 48 -18.30 -26.38 -10.54
C LEU A 48 -18.75 -27.68 -11.26
N PRO A 49 -18.85 -27.75 -12.60
CA PRO A 49 -19.42 -28.91 -13.29
C PRO A 49 -18.57 -30.17 -13.17
N SER A 50 -17.25 -30.06 -13.01
CA SER A 50 -16.33 -31.21 -12.89
C SER A 50 -16.44 -31.95 -11.56
N TRP A 51 -16.92 -31.28 -10.51
CA TRP A 51 -17.08 -31.85 -9.17
C TRP A 51 -18.27 -32.81 -9.14
N THR A 52 -18.05 -34.04 -9.60
CA THR A 52 -19.06 -35.09 -9.71
C THR A 52 -18.42 -36.46 -9.47
N VAL A 53 -19.23 -37.43 -9.06
CA VAL A 53 -18.83 -38.83 -9.01
C VAL A 53 -19.33 -39.50 -10.29
N SER A 54 -18.42 -40.15 -11.04
CA SER A 54 -18.81 -40.90 -12.24
C SER A 54 -19.54 -42.19 -11.85
N PRO A 55 -20.71 -42.50 -12.44
CA PRO A 55 -21.39 -43.76 -12.20
C PRO A 55 -20.56 -44.90 -12.83
N GLY A 56 -19.83 -45.64 -12.00
CA GLY A 56 -19.02 -46.81 -12.42
C GLY A 56 -17.68 -46.99 -11.70
N ASN A 57 -17.15 -45.95 -11.03
CA ASN A 57 -15.92 -46.07 -10.23
C ASN A 57 -16.28 -46.26 -8.74
N ALA A 58 -15.89 -47.40 -8.17
CA ALA A 58 -16.08 -47.71 -6.75
C ALA A 58 -15.17 -46.88 -5.81
N GLN A 59 -14.22 -46.12 -6.36
CA GLN A 59 -13.39 -45.15 -5.65
C GLN A 59 -13.57 -43.78 -6.31
N ALA A 60 -14.33 -42.90 -5.67
CA ALA A 60 -14.42 -41.50 -6.08
C ALA A 60 -13.16 -40.78 -5.60
N SER A 61 -12.45 -40.10 -6.51
CA SER A 61 -11.30 -39.26 -6.17
C SER A 61 -11.56 -37.83 -6.69
N PRO A 62 -11.32 -36.79 -5.87
CA PRO A 62 -11.53 -35.41 -6.27
C PRO A 62 -10.34 -34.86 -7.08
N CYS A 63 -9.25 -35.61 -7.23
CA CYS A 63 -8.00 -35.13 -7.83
C CYS A 63 -8.09 -34.80 -9.33
N GLY A 64 -9.15 -35.25 -10.01
CA GLY A 64 -9.47 -34.84 -11.38
C GLY A 64 -10.41 -33.65 -11.49
N TRP A 65 -10.86 -33.09 -10.36
CA TRP A 65 -11.80 -31.98 -10.35
C TRP A 65 -11.08 -30.65 -10.57
N PHE A 66 -11.79 -29.73 -11.22
CA PHE A 66 -11.24 -28.41 -11.47
C PHE A 66 -10.93 -27.70 -10.16
N GLY A 67 -9.74 -27.10 -10.08
CA GLY A 67 -9.27 -26.39 -8.89
C GLY A 67 -8.77 -27.28 -7.75
N ILE A 68 -8.92 -28.60 -7.85
CA ILE A 68 -8.39 -29.55 -6.86
C ILE A 68 -7.05 -30.08 -7.33
N HIS A 69 -6.05 -30.02 -6.46
CA HIS A 69 -4.76 -30.67 -6.66
C HIS A 69 -4.50 -31.59 -5.47
N CYS A 70 -3.94 -32.77 -5.76
CA CYS A 70 -3.65 -33.78 -4.76
C CYS A 70 -2.17 -34.08 -4.68
N LYS A 71 -1.73 -34.50 -3.49
CA LYS A 71 -0.42 -35.07 -3.22
C LYS A 71 -0.62 -36.56 -2.94
N GLY A 72 -0.32 -37.39 -3.93
CA GLY A 72 -0.87 -38.75 -3.94
C GLY A 72 -2.38 -38.70 -4.14
N ASP A 73 -3.13 -39.36 -3.26
CA ASP A 73 -4.60 -39.43 -3.35
C ASP A 73 -5.35 -38.43 -2.43
N SER A 74 -4.61 -37.60 -1.70
CA SER A 74 -5.12 -36.65 -0.70
C SER A 74 -5.09 -35.21 -1.22
N VAL A 75 -6.14 -34.42 -0.97
CA VAL A 75 -6.24 -33.04 -1.47
C VAL A 75 -5.24 -32.14 -0.75
N SER A 76 -4.29 -31.58 -1.50
CA SER A 76 -3.25 -30.69 -0.97
C SER A 76 -3.47 -29.22 -1.31
N ARG A 77 -4.20 -28.91 -2.40
CA ARG A 77 -4.51 -27.53 -2.78
C ARG A 77 -5.89 -27.42 -3.39
N ILE A 78 -6.63 -26.41 -2.93
CA ILE A 78 -7.90 -25.98 -3.52
C ILE A 78 -7.69 -24.55 -4.03
N ASN A 79 -7.78 -24.35 -5.34
CA ASN A 79 -7.74 -23.03 -5.97
C ASN A 79 -8.99 -22.84 -6.83
N LEU A 80 -9.89 -21.95 -6.39
CA LEU A 80 -11.13 -21.59 -7.09
C LEU A 80 -11.19 -20.08 -7.39
N THR A 81 -10.03 -19.46 -7.64
CA THR A 81 -9.91 -18.01 -7.82
C THR A 81 -10.66 -17.53 -9.04
N SER A 82 -11.42 -16.43 -8.89
CA SER A 82 -12.20 -15.81 -9.97
C SER A 82 -13.24 -16.74 -10.62
N TYR A 83 -13.62 -17.82 -9.94
CA TYR A 83 -14.49 -18.85 -10.52
C TYR A 83 -15.98 -18.55 -10.33
N GLY A 84 -16.29 -17.48 -9.61
CA GLY A 84 -17.63 -17.00 -9.37
C GLY A 84 -18.40 -17.81 -8.34
N VAL A 85 -17.74 -18.59 -7.49
CA VAL A 85 -18.36 -19.36 -6.38
C VAL A 85 -19.11 -18.42 -5.45
N LYS A 86 -20.36 -18.76 -5.12
CA LYS A 86 -21.22 -17.98 -4.21
C LYS A 86 -21.87 -18.86 -3.16
N GLY A 87 -21.74 -18.48 -1.90
CA GLY A 87 -22.27 -19.23 -0.77
C GLY A 87 -21.53 -18.85 0.50
N THR A 88 -21.60 -19.73 1.50
CA THR A 88 -20.89 -19.55 2.77
C THR A 88 -19.91 -20.72 2.99
N PHE A 89 -19.13 -20.66 4.06
CA PHE A 89 -18.37 -21.81 4.55
C PHE A 89 -19.23 -22.87 5.25
N HIS A 90 -20.57 -22.74 5.23
CA HIS A 90 -21.44 -23.78 5.75
C HIS A 90 -21.22 -25.10 5.00
N ALA A 91 -20.99 -26.17 5.76
CA ALA A 91 -20.61 -27.49 5.26
C ALA A 91 -19.25 -27.55 4.53
N PHE A 92 -18.42 -26.51 4.62
CA PHE A 92 -17.03 -26.62 4.16
C PHE A 92 -16.29 -27.66 5.01
N PRO A 93 -15.54 -28.59 4.40
CA PRO A 93 -15.08 -29.78 5.09
C PRO A 93 -13.72 -29.59 5.79
N PHE A 94 -13.64 -28.66 6.74
CA PHE A 94 -12.39 -28.32 7.45
C PHE A 94 -11.69 -29.53 8.10
N SER A 95 -12.45 -30.50 8.64
CA SER A 95 -11.90 -31.69 9.29
C SER A 95 -11.64 -32.86 8.34
N SER A 96 -12.08 -32.79 7.09
CA SER A 96 -11.94 -33.87 6.11
C SER A 96 -10.86 -33.59 5.07
N LEU A 97 -10.08 -32.52 5.22
CA LEU A 97 -8.98 -32.13 4.32
C LEU A 97 -7.67 -32.02 5.12
N PRO A 98 -7.16 -33.14 5.68
CA PRO A 98 -6.04 -33.11 6.64
C PRO A 98 -4.70 -32.70 6.00
N ASP A 99 -4.52 -32.92 4.70
CA ASP A 99 -3.28 -32.61 3.98
C ASP A 99 -3.35 -31.30 3.18
N LEU A 100 -4.39 -30.49 3.40
CA LEU A 100 -4.55 -29.23 2.68
C LEU A 100 -3.47 -28.22 3.08
N GLU A 101 -2.56 -27.96 2.15
CA GLU A 101 -1.46 -27.01 2.29
C GLU A 101 -1.86 -25.63 1.77
N GLU A 102 -2.79 -25.54 0.81
CA GLU A 102 -3.22 -24.27 0.23
C GLU A 102 -4.72 -24.18 -0.06
N LEU A 103 -5.33 -23.06 0.35
CA LEU A 103 -6.73 -22.72 0.10
C LEU A 103 -6.82 -21.31 -0.49
N ASP A 104 -7.10 -21.23 -1.78
CA ASP A 104 -7.34 -19.98 -2.50
C ASP A 104 -8.78 -19.96 -3.02
N LEU A 105 -9.58 -19.08 -2.40
CA LEU A 105 -10.98 -18.84 -2.75
C LEU A 105 -11.20 -17.37 -3.14
N SER A 106 -10.14 -16.68 -3.57
CA SER A 106 -10.17 -15.25 -3.84
C SER A 106 -11.02 -14.89 -5.08
N ILE A 107 -11.49 -13.64 -5.16
CA ILE A 107 -12.26 -13.10 -6.29
C ILE A 107 -13.54 -13.92 -6.53
N ASN A 108 -14.36 -14.06 -5.50
CA ASN A 108 -15.61 -14.82 -5.55
C ASN A 108 -16.75 -14.02 -4.92
N GLY A 109 -17.91 -14.66 -4.71
CA GLY A 109 -19.03 -14.08 -3.97
C GLY A 109 -19.34 -14.87 -2.70
N LEU A 110 -18.31 -15.31 -1.98
CA LEU A 110 -18.48 -15.92 -0.66
C LEU A 110 -18.93 -14.87 0.35
N PHE A 111 -19.90 -15.20 1.19
CA PHE A 111 -20.44 -14.32 2.22
C PHE A 111 -20.63 -15.05 3.56
N GLY A 112 -20.97 -14.30 4.60
CA GLY A 112 -21.05 -14.81 5.97
C GLY A 112 -19.69 -14.80 6.66
N THR A 113 -19.56 -15.48 7.79
CA THR A 113 -18.37 -15.43 8.64
C THR A 113 -17.32 -16.46 8.28
N ILE A 114 -16.04 -16.15 8.54
CA ILE A 114 -14.97 -17.16 8.58
C ILE A 114 -15.18 -18.04 9.83
N PRO A 115 -15.44 -19.36 9.69
CA PRO A 115 -15.73 -20.20 10.85
C PRO A 115 -14.48 -20.48 11.70
N PRO A 116 -14.61 -20.63 13.03
CA PRO A 116 -13.49 -20.97 13.91
C PRO A 116 -12.88 -22.35 13.61
N GLN A 117 -13.61 -23.24 12.92
CA GLN A 117 -13.13 -24.54 12.44
C GLN A 117 -12.01 -24.44 11.40
N ILE A 118 -11.67 -23.24 10.91
CA ILE A 118 -10.52 -23.03 10.03
C ILE A 118 -9.22 -23.59 10.63
N ASN A 119 -9.08 -23.62 11.95
CA ASN A 119 -7.95 -24.22 12.65
C ASN A 119 -7.75 -25.73 12.40
N GLN A 120 -8.76 -26.43 11.91
CA GLN A 120 -8.65 -27.86 11.61
C GLN A 120 -7.81 -28.14 10.36
N LEU A 121 -7.56 -27.12 9.52
CA LEU A 121 -6.64 -27.19 8.39
C LEU A 121 -5.19 -26.99 8.88
N SER A 122 -4.71 -27.85 9.78
CA SER A 122 -3.46 -27.62 10.52
C SER A 122 -2.20 -27.54 9.64
N ASN A 123 -2.25 -28.09 8.42
CA ASN A 123 -1.14 -28.09 7.46
C ASN A 123 -1.13 -26.88 6.51
N LEU A 124 -2.08 -25.95 6.69
CA LEU A 124 -2.25 -24.82 5.78
C LEU A 124 -1.06 -23.87 5.84
N THR A 125 -0.49 -23.61 4.67
CA THR A 125 0.62 -22.68 4.43
C THR A 125 0.17 -21.42 3.69
N TYR A 126 -0.91 -21.51 2.92
CA TYR A 126 -1.46 -20.41 2.13
C TYR A 126 -2.98 -20.34 2.30
N LEU A 127 -3.48 -19.18 2.73
CA LEU A 127 -4.91 -18.90 2.82
C LEU A 127 -5.21 -17.54 2.16
N ASP A 128 -5.93 -17.57 1.04
CA ASP A 128 -6.43 -16.37 0.38
C ASP A 128 -7.96 -16.41 0.26
N LEU A 129 -8.61 -15.47 0.96
CA LEU A 129 -10.05 -15.25 0.95
C LEU A 129 -10.42 -13.87 0.39
N SER A 130 -9.49 -13.22 -0.29
CA SER A 130 -9.61 -11.83 -0.75
C SER A 130 -10.71 -11.63 -1.79
N TYR A 131 -11.20 -10.40 -1.93
CA TYR A 131 -12.21 -10.01 -2.92
C TYR A 131 -13.47 -10.87 -2.85
N ASN A 132 -14.08 -10.91 -1.66
CA ASN A 132 -15.33 -11.60 -1.36
C ASN A 132 -16.28 -10.67 -0.58
N GLN A 133 -17.35 -11.22 0.01
CA GLN A 133 -18.32 -10.52 0.84
C GLN A 133 -18.34 -11.10 2.27
N LEU A 134 -17.20 -11.64 2.73
CA LEU A 134 -17.08 -12.23 4.07
C LEU A 134 -17.24 -11.13 5.13
N SER A 135 -17.97 -11.43 6.19
CA SER A 135 -18.33 -10.46 7.23
C SER A 135 -18.10 -11.02 8.64
N GLY A 136 -18.32 -10.18 9.65
CA GLY A 136 -18.05 -10.55 11.04
C GLY A 136 -16.56 -10.50 11.37
N ARG A 137 -16.18 -11.11 12.49
CA ARG A 137 -14.81 -11.04 13.03
C ARG A 137 -13.89 -12.05 12.37
N ILE A 138 -12.61 -11.71 12.31
CA ILE A 138 -11.54 -12.68 12.10
C ILE A 138 -11.52 -13.62 13.32
N PRO A 139 -11.70 -14.94 13.17
CA PRO A 139 -11.72 -15.85 14.31
C PRO A 139 -10.30 -15.98 14.91
N PRO A 140 -10.15 -15.85 16.24
CA PRO A 140 -8.87 -16.07 16.94
C PRO A 140 -8.18 -17.39 16.62
N GLN A 141 -8.97 -18.41 16.28
CA GLN A 141 -8.51 -19.75 15.91
C GLN A 141 -7.57 -19.76 14.69
N ILE A 142 -7.56 -18.71 13.85
CA ILE A 142 -6.56 -18.56 12.78
C ILE A 142 -5.14 -18.61 13.33
N GLY A 143 -4.89 -18.12 14.55
CA GLY A 143 -3.56 -18.17 15.19
C GLY A 143 -3.02 -19.59 15.43
N GLN A 144 -3.84 -20.63 15.29
CA GLN A 144 -3.44 -22.02 15.45
C GLN A 144 -2.89 -22.65 14.15
N LEU A 145 -2.94 -21.92 13.03
CA LEU A 145 -2.39 -22.35 11.74
C LEU A 145 -0.88 -22.08 11.68
N ILE A 146 -0.11 -22.68 12.58
CA ILE A 146 1.31 -22.33 12.83
C ILE A 146 2.25 -22.45 11.61
N HIS A 147 1.83 -23.16 10.57
CA HIS A 147 2.57 -23.30 9.30
C HIS A 147 2.19 -22.25 8.25
N LEU A 148 1.22 -21.39 8.55
CA LEU A 148 0.71 -20.38 7.63
C LEU A 148 1.80 -19.35 7.32
N LYS A 149 2.08 -19.17 6.03
CA LYS A 149 3.02 -18.21 5.47
C LYS A 149 2.31 -17.03 4.86
N THR A 150 1.16 -17.26 4.24
CA THR A 150 0.37 -16.23 3.57
C THR A 150 -1.04 -16.21 4.12
N LEU A 151 -1.45 -15.07 4.68
CA LEU A 151 -2.83 -14.80 5.10
C LEU A 151 -3.36 -13.55 4.39
N HIS A 152 -4.20 -13.75 3.39
CA HIS A 152 -4.81 -12.66 2.62
C HIS A 152 -6.33 -12.65 2.83
N LEU A 153 -6.84 -11.51 3.30
CA LEU A 153 -8.23 -11.23 3.63
C LEU A 153 -8.73 -9.94 2.97
N VAL A 154 -8.05 -9.52 1.90
CA VAL A 154 -8.19 -8.20 1.27
C VAL A 154 -9.61 -7.98 0.74
N GLN A 155 -10.15 -6.78 0.87
CA GLN A 155 -11.42 -6.39 0.25
C GLN A 155 -12.58 -7.36 0.57
N ASN A 156 -13.01 -7.29 1.82
CA ASN A 156 -14.16 -8.00 2.37
C ASN A 156 -14.99 -7.03 3.25
N LEU A 157 -15.94 -7.56 4.03
CA LEU A 157 -16.76 -6.83 5.00
C LEU A 157 -16.38 -7.21 6.45
N LEU A 158 -15.14 -7.65 6.69
CA LEU A 158 -14.68 -8.10 8.01
C LEU A 158 -14.64 -6.93 8.99
N ASN A 159 -14.98 -7.18 10.26
CA ASN A 159 -15.08 -6.17 11.29
C ASN A 159 -14.53 -6.65 12.64
N GLY A 160 -14.54 -5.76 13.65
CA GLY A 160 -13.97 -6.05 14.96
C GLY A 160 -12.43 -5.96 14.94
N SER A 161 -11.82 -6.37 16.05
CA SER A 161 -10.38 -6.31 16.23
C SER A 161 -9.62 -7.37 15.45
N ILE A 162 -8.41 -7.03 15.04
CA ILE A 162 -7.39 -8.00 14.65
C ILE A 162 -7.08 -8.87 15.89
N PRO A 163 -7.26 -10.20 15.86
CA PRO A 163 -6.99 -11.07 17.01
C PRO A 163 -5.51 -11.06 17.41
N GLU A 164 -5.22 -11.05 18.72
CA GLU A 164 -3.85 -11.09 19.22
C GLU A 164 -3.15 -12.41 18.87
N GLU A 165 -3.93 -13.48 18.69
CA GLU A 165 -3.49 -14.82 18.33
C GLU A 165 -2.82 -14.88 16.96
N ILE A 166 -3.05 -13.91 16.06
CA ILE A 166 -2.27 -13.82 14.80
C ILE A 166 -0.78 -13.71 15.09
N GLY A 167 -0.38 -13.12 16.23
CA GLY A 167 1.01 -13.08 16.68
C GLY A 167 1.64 -14.44 17.02
N GLN A 168 0.89 -15.55 16.93
CA GLN A 168 1.38 -16.93 17.11
C GLN A 168 1.81 -17.58 15.78
N LEU A 169 1.57 -16.93 14.64
CA LEU A 169 1.88 -17.45 13.31
C LEU A 169 3.36 -17.23 12.96
N GLU A 170 4.27 -17.89 13.67
CA GLU A 170 5.72 -17.67 13.55
C GLU A 170 6.28 -17.87 12.11
N SER A 171 5.58 -18.65 11.29
CA SER A 171 5.92 -18.88 9.88
C SER A 171 5.42 -17.79 8.93
N LEU A 172 4.63 -16.82 9.40
CA LEU A 172 3.93 -15.86 8.54
C LEU A 172 4.92 -14.90 7.87
N GLU A 173 4.85 -14.86 6.55
CA GLU A 173 5.66 -14.01 5.66
C GLU A 173 4.80 -12.84 5.14
N GLU A 174 3.51 -13.06 4.94
CA GLU A 174 2.56 -12.09 4.38
C GLU A 174 1.25 -12.01 5.17
N LEU A 175 0.91 -10.80 5.63
CA LEU A 175 -0.39 -10.50 6.23
C LEU A 175 -1.05 -9.32 5.51
N ALA A 176 -2.13 -9.61 4.79
CA ALA A 176 -2.89 -8.62 4.04
C ALA A 176 -4.36 -8.61 4.48
N SER A 177 -4.82 -7.51 5.07
CA SER A 177 -6.20 -7.34 5.56
C SER A 177 -6.82 -5.98 5.19
N GLN A 178 -6.23 -5.29 4.21
CA GLN A 178 -6.68 -3.98 3.74
C GLN A 178 -8.08 -4.00 3.10
N ASN A 179 -8.72 -2.84 3.08
CA ASN A 179 -10.08 -2.64 2.53
C ASN A 179 -11.15 -3.49 3.27
N ASN A 180 -11.23 -3.35 4.58
CA ASN A 180 -12.26 -3.98 5.42
C ASN A 180 -12.85 -2.94 6.39
N TYR A 181 -13.63 -3.39 7.37
CA TYR A 181 -14.14 -2.58 8.49
C TYR A 181 -13.48 -2.97 9.82
N LEU A 182 -12.23 -3.44 9.79
CA LEU A 182 -11.49 -3.81 11.01
C LEU A 182 -11.30 -2.58 11.89
N ASN A 183 -11.44 -2.77 13.20
CA ASN A 183 -11.31 -1.71 14.20
C ASN A 183 -10.48 -2.20 15.39
N GLY A 184 -10.48 -1.47 16.50
CA GLY A 184 -9.62 -1.80 17.64
C GLY A 184 -8.18 -1.32 17.42
N SER A 185 -7.32 -1.62 18.40
CA SER A 185 -5.89 -1.38 18.31
C SER A 185 -5.18 -2.45 17.50
N ILE A 186 -4.08 -2.07 16.84
CA ILE A 186 -3.13 -3.03 16.29
C ILE A 186 -2.53 -3.83 17.45
N PRO A 187 -2.63 -5.17 17.47
CA PRO A 187 -2.05 -5.99 18.53
C PRO A 187 -0.52 -5.87 18.60
N SER A 188 0.04 -5.68 19.79
CA SER A 188 1.50 -5.69 19.97
C SER A 188 2.11 -7.07 19.68
N SER A 189 1.33 -8.14 19.80
CA SER A 189 1.73 -9.51 19.46
C SER A 189 2.15 -9.67 17.99
N LEU A 190 1.73 -8.79 17.08
CA LEU A 190 2.22 -8.79 15.71
C LEU A 190 3.75 -8.63 15.64
N GLY A 191 4.37 -7.99 16.64
CA GLY A 191 5.83 -7.87 16.74
C GLY A 191 6.58 -9.19 16.97
N ASN A 192 5.88 -10.31 17.18
CA ASN A 192 6.49 -11.64 17.31
C ASN A 192 6.76 -12.32 15.95
N LEU A 193 6.21 -11.80 14.86
CA LEU A 193 6.23 -12.42 13.54
C LEU A 193 7.56 -12.19 12.82
N ALA A 194 8.64 -12.82 13.31
CA ALA A 194 10.01 -12.56 12.86
C ALA A 194 10.25 -12.73 11.34
N ASN A 195 9.44 -13.55 10.66
CA ASN A 195 9.51 -13.80 9.22
C ASN A 195 8.64 -12.86 8.37
N LEU A 196 7.84 -12.00 9.02
CA LEU A 196 6.89 -11.14 8.32
C LEU A 196 7.63 -10.14 7.43
N THR A 197 7.33 -10.20 6.15
CA THR A 197 7.95 -9.39 5.11
C THR A 197 7.00 -8.30 4.63
N TYR A 198 5.70 -8.59 4.57
CA TYR A 198 4.68 -7.67 4.08
C TYR A 198 3.51 -7.58 5.07
N LEU A 199 3.21 -6.35 5.52
CA LEU A 199 2.11 -6.07 6.43
C LEU A 199 1.21 -4.96 5.86
N TYR A 200 0.02 -5.36 5.39
CA TYR A 200 -0.94 -4.46 4.76
C TYR A 200 -2.26 -4.43 5.56
N MET A 201 -2.58 -3.27 6.14
CA MET A 201 -3.80 -3.05 6.92
C MET A 201 -4.49 -1.72 6.58
N LEU A 202 -4.11 -1.08 5.46
CA LEU A 202 -4.68 0.19 5.03
C LEU A 202 -6.20 0.14 4.78
N ASN A 203 -6.86 1.29 4.78
CA ASN A 203 -8.30 1.41 4.51
C ASN A 203 -9.15 0.54 5.45
N ASN A 204 -9.04 0.81 6.75
CA ASN A 204 -9.83 0.19 7.82
C ASN A 204 -10.27 1.28 8.83
N SER A 205 -10.70 0.90 10.02
CA SER A 205 -11.05 1.78 11.14
C SER A 205 -10.21 1.48 12.39
N LEU A 206 -8.96 1.07 12.21
CA LEU A 206 -8.01 0.79 13.31
C LEU A 206 -7.70 2.09 14.06
N TYR A 207 -7.61 2.02 15.39
CA TYR A 207 -7.40 3.19 16.25
C TYR A 207 -6.37 2.91 17.35
N GLY A 208 -6.05 3.93 18.14
CA GLY A 208 -5.03 3.83 19.19
C GLY A 208 -3.62 3.96 18.63
N ASN A 209 -2.62 3.55 19.42
CA ASN A 209 -1.23 3.76 19.06
C ASN A 209 -0.71 2.65 18.14
N ILE A 210 0.28 2.98 17.32
CA ILE A 210 1.10 1.98 16.63
C ILE A 210 1.99 1.30 17.70
N PRO A 211 1.94 -0.04 17.87
CA PRO A 211 2.78 -0.74 18.83
C PRO A 211 4.27 -0.60 18.51
N SER A 212 5.09 -0.38 19.54
CA SER A 212 6.54 -0.27 19.38
C SER A 212 7.21 -1.58 18.97
N GLU A 213 6.53 -2.69 19.26
CA GLU A 213 6.91 -4.07 18.98
C GLU A 213 6.98 -4.37 17.48
N ILE A 214 6.27 -3.61 16.63
CA ILE A 214 6.45 -3.70 15.17
C ILE A 214 7.91 -3.42 14.77
N GLY A 215 8.64 -2.62 15.55
CA GLY A 215 10.08 -2.40 15.37
C GLY A 215 10.97 -3.65 15.59
N ASN A 216 10.40 -4.80 15.99
CA ASN A 216 11.12 -6.07 16.08
C ASN A 216 11.04 -6.92 14.80
N LEU A 217 10.24 -6.52 13.81
CA LEU A 217 10.02 -7.24 12.57
C LEU A 217 11.20 -7.06 11.59
N ASN A 218 12.35 -7.66 11.91
CA ASN A 218 13.60 -7.42 11.19
C ASN A 218 13.57 -7.81 9.70
N SER A 219 12.64 -8.67 9.28
CA SER A 219 12.43 -9.10 7.89
C SER A 219 11.47 -8.18 7.11
N LEU A 220 10.81 -7.24 7.79
CA LEU A 220 9.76 -6.42 7.19
C LEU A 220 10.33 -5.52 6.09
N GLN A 221 9.73 -5.61 4.91
CA GLN A 221 10.07 -4.82 3.72
C GLN A 221 9.01 -3.77 3.41
N GLU A 222 7.74 -4.07 3.66
CA GLU A 222 6.64 -3.15 3.34
C GLU A 222 5.63 -3.08 4.49
N LEU A 223 5.32 -1.85 4.89
CA LEU A 223 4.33 -1.54 5.91
C LEU A 223 3.35 -0.48 5.39
N TYR A 224 2.11 -0.91 5.16
CA TYR A 224 1.01 -0.04 4.76
C TYR A 224 -0.10 -0.06 5.80
N ILE A 225 -0.25 1.04 6.55
CA ILE A 225 -1.31 1.21 7.56
C ILE A 225 -2.06 2.55 7.39
N ASP A 226 -2.04 3.09 6.17
CA ASP A 226 -2.71 4.33 5.78
C ASP A 226 -4.22 4.28 5.94
N ASN A 227 -4.85 5.46 5.98
CA ASN A 227 -6.30 5.61 5.97
C ASN A 227 -6.98 4.77 7.07
N ASN A 228 -6.59 5.09 8.30
CA ASN A 228 -7.13 4.54 9.54
C ASN A 228 -7.36 5.69 10.54
N GLN A 229 -7.61 5.37 11.81
CA GLN A 229 -7.82 6.31 12.91
C GLN A 229 -6.70 6.21 13.96
N LEU A 230 -5.50 5.81 13.53
CA LEU A 230 -4.35 5.64 14.43
C LEU A 230 -3.92 6.99 15.01
N ALA A 231 -3.50 6.99 16.26
CA ALA A 231 -3.12 8.18 17.01
C ALA A 231 -1.81 7.94 17.78
N GLY A 232 -1.41 8.92 18.60
CA GLY A 232 -0.15 8.85 19.35
C GLY A 232 1.07 9.10 18.47
N SER A 233 2.26 8.82 19.00
CA SER A 233 3.52 9.02 18.29
C SER A 233 3.90 7.83 17.41
N ILE A 234 4.57 8.12 16.30
CA ILE A 234 5.26 7.09 15.51
C ILE A 234 6.38 6.48 16.38
N PRO A 235 6.46 5.15 16.56
CA PRO A 235 7.50 4.54 17.39
C PRO A 235 8.90 4.75 16.82
N SER A 236 9.82 5.27 17.65
CA SER A 236 11.24 5.39 17.26
C SER A 236 11.91 4.04 17.01
N THR A 237 11.34 2.95 17.53
CA THR A 237 11.80 1.58 17.28
C THR A 237 11.77 1.18 15.81
N PHE A 238 11.01 1.87 14.95
CA PHE A 238 11.02 1.63 13.50
C PHE A 238 12.39 1.89 12.87
N GLY A 239 13.25 2.70 13.51
CA GLY A 239 14.65 2.87 13.09
C GLY A 239 15.49 1.57 13.10
N LYS A 240 14.99 0.49 13.72
CA LYS A 240 15.60 -0.84 13.68
C LYS A 240 15.30 -1.63 12.40
N LEU A 241 14.28 -1.24 11.62
CA LEU A 241 13.80 -1.97 10.46
C LEU A 241 14.68 -1.71 9.24
N LYS A 242 15.88 -2.32 9.23
CA LYS A 242 16.92 -2.07 8.21
C LYS A 242 16.54 -2.50 6.78
N HIS A 243 15.63 -3.45 6.65
CA HIS A 243 15.15 -3.96 5.36
C HIS A 243 13.86 -3.27 4.88
N LEU A 244 13.26 -2.37 5.68
CA LEU A 244 12.02 -1.72 5.29
C LEU A 244 12.28 -0.78 4.12
N ARG A 245 11.54 -1.00 3.04
CA ARG A 245 11.59 -0.24 1.79
C ARG A 245 10.45 0.76 1.70
N LEU A 246 9.25 0.35 2.08
CA LEU A 246 8.04 1.17 1.94
C LEU A 246 7.40 1.36 3.32
N LEU A 247 7.32 2.62 3.77
CA LEU A 247 6.65 3.00 5.00
C LEU A 247 5.53 4.01 4.71
N HIS A 248 4.30 3.52 4.75
CA HIS A 248 3.10 4.31 4.45
C HIS A 248 2.18 4.35 5.68
N LEU A 249 2.10 5.54 6.30
CA LEU A 249 1.37 5.84 7.54
C LEU A 249 0.36 7.00 7.36
N SER A 250 0.09 7.38 6.12
CA SER A 250 -0.65 8.58 5.77
C SER A 250 -2.13 8.52 6.17
N THR A 251 -2.79 9.68 6.20
CA THR A 251 -4.24 9.77 6.45
C THR A 251 -4.65 9.05 7.76
N ASN A 252 -4.05 9.50 8.86
CA ASN A 252 -4.32 9.02 10.21
C ASN A 252 -4.40 10.24 11.17
N SER A 253 -4.42 10.02 12.48
CA SER A 253 -4.33 11.06 13.52
C SER A 253 -3.00 11.00 14.29
N LEU A 254 -1.92 10.52 13.64
CA LEU A 254 -0.60 10.41 14.26
C LEU A 254 -0.05 11.79 14.64
N SER A 255 0.66 11.87 15.76
CA SER A 255 1.09 13.11 16.39
C SER A 255 2.53 13.01 16.91
N GLY A 256 3.05 14.11 17.47
CA GLY A 256 4.45 14.18 17.89
C GLY A 256 5.41 14.32 16.70
N SER A 257 6.71 14.16 16.96
CA SER A 257 7.76 14.33 15.96
C SER A 257 7.97 13.11 15.09
N ILE A 258 8.44 13.34 13.86
CA ILE A 258 9.07 12.28 13.04
C ILE A 258 10.32 11.81 13.81
N PRO A 259 10.47 10.50 14.13
CA PRO A 259 11.63 10.01 14.87
C PRO A 259 12.94 10.21 14.10
N SER A 260 13.97 10.73 14.75
CA SER A 260 15.28 10.90 14.11
C SER A 260 15.95 9.56 13.80
N GLU A 261 15.55 8.50 14.50
CA GLU A 261 15.98 7.12 14.28
C GLU A 261 15.60 6.59 12.89
N PHE A 262 14.66 7.22 12.18
CA PHE A 262 14.35 6.87 10.80
C PHE A 262 15.56 7.01 9.88
N GLY A 263 16.51 7.89 10.21
CA GLY A 263 17.79 8.00 9.48
C GLY A 263 18.69 6.76 9.54
N HIS A 264 18.30 5.73 10.31
CA HIS A 264 18.96 4.43 10.32
C HIS A 264 18.32 3.39 9.39
N MET A 265 17.19 3.69 8.73
CA MET A 265 16.46 2.73 7.90
C MET A 265 17.06 2.68 6.48
N GLU A 266 18.24 2.07 6.35
CA GLU A 266 19.11 2.16 5.18
C GLU A 266 18.46 1.76 3.84
N SER A 267 17.49 0.83 3.85
CA SER A 267 16.80 0.37 2.63
C SER A 267 15.55 1.20 2.29
N LEU A 268 15.23 2.24 3.07
CA LEU A 268 13.97 2.96 2.92
C LEU A 268 13.94 3.73 1.61
N ASN A 269 12.97 3.39 0.78
CA ASN A 269 12.78 3.90 -0.57
C ASN A 269 11.61 4.87 -0.67
N GLU A 270 10.53 4.62 0.07
CA GLU A 270 9.37 5.50 0.13
C GLU A 270 8.94 5.76 1.57
N LEU A 271 8.75 7.05 1.90
CA LEU A 271 8.23 7.49 3.18
C LEU A 271 7.03 8.41 2.99
N ALA A 272 5.84 7.90 3.32
CA ALA A 272 4.57 8.63 3.24
C ALA A 272 3.95 8.82 4.63
N LEU A 273 3.99 10.06 5.12
CA LEU A 273 3.47 10.47 6.44
C LEU A 273 2.40 11.58 6.35
N PHE A 274 1.93 11.88 5.13
CA PHE A 274 1.03 13.00 4.88
C PHE A 274 -0.35 12.85 5.54
N LYS A 275 -1.09 13.95 5.67
CA LYS A 275 -2.43 13.98 6.28
C LYS A 275 -2.46 13.36 7.68
N ASN A 276 -1.64 13.90 8.57
CA ASN A 276 -1.55 13.54 9.98
C ASN A 276 -1.49 14.81 10.84
N ASN A 277 -1.23 14.64 12.13
CA ASN A 277 -1.05 15.70 13.11
C ASN A 277 0.41 15.78 13.61
N LEU A 278 1.38 15.37 12.77
CA LEU A 278 2.80 15.38 13.11
C LEU A 278 3.30 16.80 13.29
N SER A 279 4.15 17.02 14.29
CA SER A 279 4.72 18.32 14.65
C SER A 279 6.22 18.23 14.85
N GLY A 280 6.87 19.31 15.28
CA GLY A 280 8.32 19.35 15.40
C GLY A 280 9.01 19.59 14.06
N PHE A 281 10.33 19.39 14.05
CA PHE A 281 11.18 19.59 12.89
C PHE A 281 11.19 18.35 11.99
N ILE A 282 11.45 18.56 10.70
CA ILE A 282 11.91 17.48 9.83
C ILE A 282 13.33 17.08 10.32
N PRO A 283 13.58 15.82 10.73
CA PRO A 283 14.89 15.44 11.24
C PRO A 283 15.98 15.51 10.16
N PRO A 284 17.12 16.17 10.42
CA PRO A 284 18.27 16.16 9.52
C PRO A 284 18.76 14.75 9.15
N SER A 285 18.59 13.79 10.05
CA SER A 285 18.96 12.39 9.85
C SER A 285 18.22 11.71 8.71
N LEU A 286 17.07 12.24 8.25
CA LEU A 286 16.43 11.75 7.02
C LEU A 286 17.33 11.91 5.79
N GLY A 287 18.30 12.85 5.81
CA GLY A 287 19.32 12.99 4.78
C GLY A 287 20.29 11.81 4.66
N ASN A 288 20.27 10.85 5.60
CA ASN A 288 21.09 9.64 5.53
C ASN A 288 20.45 8.54 4.65
N LEU A 289 19.18 8.69 4.26
CA LEU A 289 18.42 7.67 3.52
C LEU A 289 18.71 7.70 2.02
N THR A 290 19.92 7.34 1.62
CA THR A 290 20.40 7.54 0.24
C THR A 290 19.59 6.80 -0.84
N ASP A 291 18.80 5.79 -0.46
CA ASP A 291 17.92 5.00 -1.33
C ASP A 291 16.50 5.59 -1.46
N LEU A 292 16.20 6.68 -0.74
CA LEU A 292 14.89 7.32 -0.73
C LEU A 292 14.60 7.99 -2.08
N THR A 293 13.46 7.62 -2.68
CA THR A 293 12.96 8.15 -3.95
C THR A 293 11.71 9.01 -3.78
N ILE A 294 10.90 8.73 -2.75
CA ILE A 294 9.67 9.46 -2.46
C ILE A 294 9.64 9.88 -1.00
N LEU A 295 9.45 11.18 -0.76
CA LEU A 295 9.24 11.76 0.57
C LEU A 295 7.97 12.64 0.58
N GLN A 296 6.94 12.20 1.29
CA GLN A 296 5.65 12.88 1.37
C GLN A 296 5.28 13.20 2.82
N LEU A 297 5.36 14.48 3.18
CA LEU A 297 5.11 14.99 4.54
C LEU A 297 3.99 16.03 4.60
N TYR A 298 3.25 16.25 3.50
CA TYR A 298 2.27 17.31 3.40
C TYR A 298 1.07 17.16 4.35
N GLU A 299 0.33 18.25 4.57
CA GLU A 299 -0.85 18.28 5.45
C GLU A 299 -0.52 17.76 6.86
N ASN A 300 0.44 18.41 7.51
CA ASN A 300 0.86 18.16 8.89
C ASN A 300 1.05 19.50 9.63
N LYS A 301 1.69 19.47 10.81
CA LYS A 301 2.05 20.64 11.62
C LYS A 301 3.56 20.77 11.81
N LEU A 302 4.35 20.32 10.84
CA LEU A 302 5.80 20.39 10.87
C LEU A 302 6.24 21.86 10.80
N PHE A 303 7.28 22.23 11.54
CA PHE A 303 7.79 23.59 11.61
C PHE A 303 9.31 23.66 11.58
N GLY A 304 9.83 24.88 11.47
CA GLY A 304 11.27 25.12 11.36
C GLY A 304 11.78 24.96 9.92
N PRO A 305 13.11 25.03 9.73
CA PRO A 305 13.71 24.97 8.41
C PRO A 305 13.64 23.58 7.80
N ILE A 306 13.58 23.54 6.47
CA ILE A 306 13.88 22.33 5.70
C ILE A 306 15.38 22.01 5.89
N PRO A 307 15.77 20.83 6.38
CA PRO A 307 17.18 20.49 6.61
C PRO A 307 18.01 20.49 5.33
N GLU A 308 19.24 20.98 5.40
CA GLU A 308 20.16 20.99 4.25
C GLU A 308 20.60 19.58 3.85
N GLU A 309 20.60 18.65 4.81
CA GLU A 309 20.97 17.25 4.66
C GLU A 309 20.04 16.50 3.72
N LEU A 310 18.79 16.96 3.53
CA LEU A 310 17.91 16.39 2.50
C LEU A 310 18.51 16.51 1.10
N GLY A 311 19.42 17.47 0.86
CA GLY A 311 20.18 17.58 -0.39
C GLY A 311 21.14 16.41 -0.66
N ASN A 312 21.34 15.49 0.30
CA ASN A 312 22.13 14.26 0.10
C ASN A 312 21.35 13.15 -0.63
N LEU A 313 20.03 13.27 -0.74
CA LEU A 313 19.12 12.25 -1.28
C LEU A 313 19.14 12.21 -2.82
N LYS A 314 20.26 11.79 -3.41
CA LYS A 314 20.48 11.87 -4.86
C LYS A 314 19.50 11.04 -5.70
N LEU A 315 18.84 10.04 -5.11
CA LEU A 315 17.81 9.22 -5.76
C LEU A 315 16.40 9.79 -5.61
N LEU A 316 16.22 10.88 -4.86
CA LEU A 316 14.90 11.50 -4.64
C LEU A 316 14.32 12.00 -5.96
N VAL A 317 13.11 11.52 -6.26
CA VAL A 317 12.32 11.87 -7.45
C VAL A 317 11.17 12.81 -7.06
N PHE A 318 10.53 12.54 -5.92
CA PHE A 318 9.35 13.26 -5.45
C PHE A 318 9.55 13.77 -4.03
N LEU A 319 9.49 15.09 -3.86
CA LEU A 319 9.53 15.75 -2.55
C LEU A 319 8.31 16.65 -2.36
N GLU A 320 7.48 16.30 -1.39
CA GLU A 320 6.30 17.10 -1.05
C GLU A 320 6.19 17.35 0.46
N VAL A 321 6.27 18.63 0.83
CA VAL A 321 6.17 19.11 2.21
C VAL A 321 5.14 20.23 2.37
N SER A 322 4.25 20.34 1.39
CA SER A 322 3.16 21.32 1.31
C SER A 322 2.26 21.36 2.55
N GLN A 323 1.55 22.47 2.79
CA GLN A 323 0.54 22.58 3.84
C GLN A 323 1.09 22.20 5.23
N ASN A 324 2.16 22.88 5.63
CA ASN A 324 2.81 22.76 6.93
C ASN A 324 3.10 24.17 7.50
N GLN A 325 3.93 24.26 8.54
CA GLN A 325 4.38 25.51 9.17
C GLN A 325 5.90 25.70 8.98
N LEU A 326 6.46 25.16 7.88
CA LEU A 326 7.89 25.22 7.60
C LEU A 326 8.31 26.65 7.31
N ASN A 327 9.50 27.04 7.78
CA ASN A 327 10.07 28.36 7.60
C ASN A 327 11.51 28.28 7.09
N GLY A 328 12.23 29.40 7.06
CA GLY A 328 13.58 29.45 6.49
C GLY A 328 13.55 29.48 4.96
N SER A 329 14.73 29.38 4.37
CA SER A 329 14.92 29.35 2.90
C SER A 329 15.01 27.94 2.37
N ILE A 330 14.74 27.76 1.08
CA ILE A 330 15.06 26.51 0.37
C ILE A 330 16.58 26.27 0.46
N PRO A 331 17.06 25.12 0.97
CA PRO A 331 18.48 24.84 1.05
C PRO A 331 19.14 24.82 -0.33
N SER A 332 20.31 25.46 -0.47
CA SER A 332 21.06 25.44 -1.73
C SER A 332 21.52 24.03 -2.12
N SER A 333 21.68 23.14 -1.14
CA SER A 333 21.97 21.72 -1.33
C SER A 333 20.92 20.98 -2.15
N PHE A 334 19.69 21.51 -2.29
CA PHE A 334 18.66 20.91 -3.15
C PHE A 334 19.09 20.85 -4.62
N ALA A 335 20.03 21.70 -5.05
CA ALA A 335 20.63 21.61 -6.37
C ALA A 335 21.40 20.29 -6.64
N ASN A 336 21.70 19.51 -5.59
CA ASN A 336 22.35 18.20 -5.69
C ASN A 336 21.35 17.05 -5.96
N LEU A 337 20.04 17.31 -5.90
CA LEU A 337 19.00 16.30 -6.11
C LEU A 337 18.82 16.00 -7.60
N SER A 338 19.84 15.41 -8.23
CA SER A 338 19.92 15.24 -9.68
C SER A 338 18.78 14.43 -10.32
N ASN A 339 18.02 13.68 -9.54
CA ASN A 339 16.86 12.90 -9.99
C ASN A 339 15.51 13.57 -9.71
N LEU A 340 15.48 14.74 -9.06
CA LEU A 340 14.23 15.36 -8.64
C LEU A 340 13.39 15.79 -9.85
N GLU A 341 12.16 15.30 -9.88
CA GLU A 341 11.18 15.56 -10.92
C GLU A 341 10.09 16.51 -10.42
N THR A 342 9.68 16.32 -9.16
CA THR A 342 8.60 17.08 -8.53
C THR A 342 9.02 17.64 -7.18
N LEU A 343 8.82 18.94 -7.01
CA LEU A 343 9.07 19.66 -5.76
C LEU A 343 7.85 20.51 -5.37
N PHE A 344 7.20 20.12 -4.27
CA PHE A 344 6.02 20.80 -3.74
C PHE A 344 6.28 21.36 -2.34
N LEU A 345 6.28 22.69 -2.25
CA LEU A 345 6.55 23.46 -1.03
C LEU A 345 5.41 24.40 -0.64
N ARG A 346 4.27 24.33 -1.33
CA ARG A 346 3.17 25.29 -1.21
C ARG A 346 2.57 25.37 0.20
N ASP A 347 1.91 26.48 0.50
CA ASP A 347 1.18 26.72 1.76
C ASP A 347 2.06 26.45 3.00
N ASN A 348 3.13 27.22 3.11
CA ASN A 348 4.08 27.20 4.23
C ASN A 348 4.47 28.64 4.64
N GLN A 349 5.48 28.80 5.48
CA GLN A 349 6.04 30.08 5.92
C GLN A 349 7.48 30.27 5.39
N LEU A 350 7.81 29.66 4.25
CA LEU A 350 9.16 29.72 3.66
C LEU A 350 9.44 31.12 3.13
N PHE A 351 10.68 31.58 3.29
CA PHE A 351 11.09 32.93 2.92
C PHE A 351 12.46 32.95 2.24
N GLY A 352 12.91 34.16 1.87
CA GLY A 352 14.19 34.34 1.17
C GLY A 352 14.09 34.04 -0.33
N PRO A 353 15.21 34.12 -1.07
CA PRO A 353 15.22 33.87 -2.50
C PRO A 353 15.18 32.37 -2.84
N ILE A 354 14.66 32.03 -4.01
CA ILE A 354 14.90 30.72 -4.61
C ILE A 354 16.39 30.63 -5.01
N PRO A 355 17.15 29.62 -4.57
CA PRO A 355 18.53 29.41 -5.00
C PRO A 355 18.64 29.33 -6.53
N GLN A 356 19.60 30.03 -7.14
CA GLN A 356 19.75 30.01 -8.61
C GLN A 356 20.19 28.62 -9.10
N GLU A 357 20.88 27.88 -8.24
CA GLU A 357 21.37 26.53 -8.44
C GLU A 357 20.23 25.51 -8.62
N ILE A 358 18.99 25.84 -8.24
CA ILE A 358 17.81 25.00 -8.50
C ILE A 358 17.62 24.76 -10.01
N GLY A 359 18.11 25.66 -10.86
CA GLY A 359 18.15 25.46 -12.31
C GLY A 359 19.06 24.31 -12.76
N ASN A 360 19.87 23.73 -11.88
CA ASN A 360 20.67 22.53 -12.18
C ASN A 360 19.85 21.23 -12.10
N LEU A 361 18.60 21.30 -11.65
CA LEU A 361 17.69 20.15 -11.61
C LEU A 361 17.16 19.83 -13.01
N MET A 362 17.93 19.01 -13.74
CA MET A 362 17.69 18.76 -15.16
C MET A 362 16.46 17.90 -15.46
N LYS A 363 15.90 17.22 -14.46
CA LYS A 363 14.70 16.37 -14.58
C LYS A 363 13.42 17.03 -14.04
N MET A 364 13.54 18.17 -13.37
CA MET A 364 12.40 18.81 -12.72
C MET A 364 11.38 19.26 -13.77
N TRP A 365 10.18 18.70 -13.71
CA TRP A 365 9.07 19.09 -14.57
C TRP A 365 7.99 19.86 -13.81
N MET A 366 7.95 19.73 -12.48
CA MET A 366 6.93 20.33 -11.63
C MET A 366 7.54 21.02 -10.40
N LEU A 367 7.27 22.33 -10.26
CA LEU A 367 7.67 23.13 -9.10
C LEU A 367 6.49 23.98 -8.58
N GLU A 368 6.04 23.70 -7.35
CA GLU A 368 5.00 24.47 -6.65
C GLU A 368 5.55 25.13 -5.38
N LEU A 369 5.35 26.45 -5.29
CA LEU A 369 5.87 27.34 -4.26
C LEU A 369 4.79 28.31 -3.72
N ASP A 370 3.53 28.17 -4.17
CA ASP A 370 2.47 29.12 -3.85
C ASP A 370 2.16 29.22 -2.36
N GLY A 371 1.62 30.35 -1.91
CA GLY A 371 1.22 30.54 -0.51
C GLY A 371 2.41 30.53 0.46
N ASN A 372 3.48 31.25 0.12
CA ASN A 372 4.69 31.38 0.94
C ASN A 372 5.10 32.85 1.08
N GLN A 373 6.28 33.10 1.65
CA GLN A 373 6.87 34.44 1.84
C GLN A 373 8.16 34.60 1.03
N PHE A 374 8.31 33.90 -0.10
CA PHE A 374 9.52 33.97 -0.92
C PHE A 374 9.75 35.37 -1.47
N THR A 375 11.00 35.80 -1.50
CA THR A 375 11.44 37.12 -1.95
C THR A 375 12.47 37.00 -3.08
N GLY A 376 13.07 38.11 -3.49
CA GLY A 376 14.11 38.09 -4.52
C GLY A 376 13.56 37.91 -5.93
N GLN A 377 14.44 37.62 -6.88
CA GLN A 377 14.07 37.44 -8.29
C GLN A 377 13.77 35.98 -8.60
N LEU A 378 12.90 35.75 -9.58
CA LEU A 378 12.71 34.42 -10.15
C LEU A 378 14.04 33.88 -10.72
N PRO A 379 14.33 32.58 -10.57
CA PRO A 379 15.58 31.98 -11.04
C PRO A 379 15.72 32.10 -12.57
N GLN A 380 16.88 32.57 -13.03
CA GLN A 380 17.13 32.84 -14.45
C GLN A 380 17.25 31.56 -15.28
N ASN A 381 17.77 30.50 -14.66
CA ASN A 381 18.11 29.23 -15.32
C ASN A 381 17.13 28.10 -14.97
N ILE A 382 15.92 28.41 -14.50
CA ILE A 382 14.94 27.40 -14.06
C ILE A 382 14.55 26.42 -15.19
N CYS A 383 14.61 26.89 -16.43
CA CYS A 383 14.33 26.10 -17.63
C CYS A 383 15.56 25.37 -18.20
N ARG A 384 16.71 25.38 -17.49
CA ARG A 384 17.96 24.84 -18.05
C ARG A 384 17.84 23.35 -18.40
N GLY A 385 17.07 22.60 -17.61
CA GLY A 385 16.73 21.19 -17.88
C GLY A 385 15.96 20.97 -19.17
N GLY A 386 15.12 21.94 -19.57
CA GLY A 386 14.19 21.80 -20.70
C GLY A 386 12.98 20.89 -20.42
N THR A 387 12.82 20.44 -19.18
CA THR A 387 11.74 19.53 -18.72
C THR A 387 10.61 20.25 -18.00
N LEU A 388 10.81 21.49 -17.55
CA LEU A 388 9.84 22.22 -16.72
C LEU A 388 8.51 22.46 -17.47
N GLU A 389 7.44 21.89 -16.94
CA GLU A 389 6.07 21.98 -17.45
C GLU A 389 5.19 22.87 -16.57
N TYR A 390 5.41 22.84 -15.25
CA TYR A 390 4.61 23.57 -14.27
C TYR A 390 5.52 24.39 -13.36
N PHE A 391 5.28 25.69 -13.36
CA PHE A 391 5.86 26.61 -12.39
C PHE A 391 4.75 27.44 -11.74
N ILE A 392 4.47 27.13 -10.48
CA ILE A 392 3.40 27.76 -9.71
C ILE A 392 4.02 28.41 -8.48
N ALA A 393 3.93 29.73 -8.40
CA ALA A 393 4.54 30.54 -7.35
C ALA A 393 3.67 31.76 -7.02
N ASN A 394 2.34 31.59 -7.08
CA ASN A 394 1.36 32.60 -6.68
C ASN A 394 1.54 32.99 -5.21
N ASP A 395 0.99 34.12 -4.78
CA ASP A 395 0.92 34.49 -3.35
C ASP A 395 2.28 34.47 -2.66
N ASN A 396 3.20 35.28 -3.16
CA ASN A 396 4.56 35.42 -2.63
C ASN A 396 5.00 36.89 -2.70
N HIS A 397 6.27 37.16 -2.43
CA HIS A 397 6.89 38.49 -2.48
C HIS A 397 8.00 38.58 -3.54
N PHE A 398 7.91 37.80 -4.63
CA PHE A 398 8.88 37.86 -5.72
C PHE A 398 8.91 39.25 -6.35
N ARG A 399 10.11 39.71 -6.69
CA ARG A 399 10.37 41.06 -7.20
C ARG A 399 11.27 41.04 -8.42
N GLY A 400 11.33 42.18 -9.11
CA GLY A 400 12.13 42.33 -10.32
C GLY A 400 11.43 41.77 -11.55
N PRO A 401 12.09 41.82 -12.72
CA PRO A 401 11.47 41.39 -13.96
C PRO A 401 11.38 39.88 -14.08
N ILE A 402 10.39 39.41 -14.84
CA ILE A 402 10.38 38.04 -15.38
C ILE A 402 11.70 37.87 -16.18
N PRO A 403 12.53 36.86 -15.87
CA PRO A 403 13.84 36.71 -16.50
C PRO A 403 13.75 36.69 -18.02
N LYS A 404 14.48 37.60 -18.67
CA LYS A 404 14.56 37.70 -20.13
C LYS A 404 15.69 36.86 -20.69
N ASP A 405 15.58 36.53 -21.98
CA ASP A 405 16.71 36.05 -22.76
C ASP A 405 17.78 37.14 -22.89
N LEU A 406 18.94 36.95 -22.24
CA LEU A 406 20.13 37.68 -22.64
C LEU A 406 20.65 36.96 -23.88
N LYS A 407 20.29 37.50 -25.06
CA LYS A 407 20.66 37.03 -26.41
C LYS A 407 22.14 36.64 -26.63
N ASN A 408 23.04 36.92 -25.70
CA ASN A 408 24.48 36.67 -25.81
C ASN A 408 25.05 35.51 -24.97
N CYS A 409 24.25 34.74 -24.24
CA CYS A 409 24.72 33.55 -23.53
C CYS A 409 24.20 32.27 -24.18
N SER A 410 24.88 31.78 -25.23
CA SER A 410 24.54 30.55 -25.97
C SER A 410 24.55 29.26 -25.13
N SER A 411 24.99 29.32 -23.87
CA SER A 411 25.07 28.18 -22.94
C SER A 411 23.96 28.12 -21.89
N LEU A 412 23.10 29.15 -21.77
CA LEU A 412 22.06 29.21 -20.73
C LEU A 412 20.65 29.16 -21.35
N LYS A 413 19.99 28.01 -21.20
CA LYS A 413 18.56 27.81 -21.44
C LYS A 413 17.75 28.53 -20.34
N ARG A 414 16.80 29.40 -20.73
CA ARG A 414 16.01 30.35 -19.91
C ARG A 414 14.50 30.16 -20.11
N TRP A 415 13.68 31.03 -19.55
CA TRP A 415 12.20 31.00 -19.64
C TRP A 415 11.65 30.84 -21.05
N ALA A 416 12.22 31.51 -22.04
CA ALA A 416 11.86 31.36 -23.46
C ALA A 416 12.17 29.98 -24.07
N SER A 417 13.03 29.20 -23.41
CA SER A 417 13.41 27.83 -23.81
C SER A 417 12.69 26.76 -23.01
N CYS A 418 11.78 27.14 -22.10
CA CYS A 418 10.81 26.21 -21.54
C CYS A 418 9.74 25.89 -22.61
N ASN A 419 10.13 25.10 -23.61
CA ASN A 419 9.24 24.69 -24.69
C ASN A 419 8.09 23.79 -24.20
N ASN A 420 8.31 23.11 -23.07
CA ASN A 420 7.32 22.23 -22.43
C ASN A 420 6.43 22.97 -21.41
N LEU A 421 6.64 24.27 -21.15
CA LEU A 421 5.84 24.98 -20.14
C LEU A 421 4.36 24.96 -20.51
N SER A 422 3.57 24.30 -19.67
CA SER A 422 2.12 24.19 -19.78
C SER A 422 1.41 25.13 -18.80
N ASN A 423 1.96 25.28 -17.59
CA ASN A 423 1.40 26.15 -16.57
C ASN A 423 2.44 27.11 -16.00
N LEU A 424 2.14 28.40 -16.12
CA LEU A 424 2.89 29.47 -15.47
C LEU A 424 1.96 30.32 -14.63
N GLN A 425 2.09 30.22 -13.30
CA GLN A 425 1.29 30.99 -12.36
C GLN A 425 2.20 31.74 -11.38
N ILE A 426 2.26 33.06 -11.50
CA ILE A 426 3.06 33.94 -10.64
C ILE A 426 2.25 35.17 -10.20
N ALA A 427 0.94 34.98 -10.05
CA ALA A 427 0.00 35.99 -9.61
C ALA A 427 0.28 36.44 -8.18
N ARG A 428 -0.25 37.62 -7.80
CA ARG A 428 -0.19 38.14 -6.42
C ARG A 428 1.24 38.17 -5.87
N ASN A 429 2.12 38.83 -6.62
CA ASN A 429 3.53 39.04 -6.31
C ASN A 429 3.91 40.52 -6.51
N ASN A 430 5.20 40.85 -6.35
CA ASN A 430 5.74 42.20 -6.58
C ASN A 430 6.60 42.26 -7.87
N ILE A 431 6.24 41.47 -8.90
CA ILE A 431 7.01 41.36 -10.15
C ILE A 431 6.84 42.65 -10.94
N THR A 432 7.96 43.16 -11.47
CA THR A 432 8.02 44.44 -12.21
C THR A 432 8.47 44.23 -13.66
N GLY A 433 8.61 45.31 -14.42
CA GLY A 433 9.09 45.24 -15.80
C GLY A 433 8.02 44.80 -16.79
N ARG A 434 8.45 44.44 -18.01
CA ARG A 434 7.56 44.07 -19.11
C ARG A 434 7.43 42.55 -19.20
N ILE A 435 6.30 42.06 -19.70
CA ILE A 435 6.13 40.66 -20.08
C ILE A 435 7.11 40.35 -21.22
N PRO A 436 7.98 39.31 -21.09
CA PRO A 436 8.89 38.93 -22.16
C PRO A 436 8.12 38.43 -23.40
N PRO A 437 8.33 39.02 -24.59
CA PRO A 437 7.74 38.52 -25.84
C PRO A 437 8.06 37.05 -26.13
N GLU A 438 9.20 36.59 -25.65
CA GLU A 438 9.71 35.23 -25.88
C GLU A 438 8.84 34.15 -25.22
N LEU A 439 8.01 34.50 -24.23
CA LEU A 439 7.00 33.59 -23.68
C LEU A 439 6.00 33.13 -24.76
N GLY A 440 5.82 33.91 -25.84
CA GLY A 440 5.02 33.50 -26.99
C GLY A 440 5.58 32.29 -27.76
N ASN A 441 6.79 31.82 -27.45
CA ASN A 441 7.36 30.61 -28.03
C ASN A 441 6.96 29.33 -27.29
N SER A 442 6.41 29.42 -26.08
CA SER A 442 5.95 28.27 -25.29
C SER A 442 4.58 27.77 -25.80
N ALA A 443 4.56 27.14 -26.97
CA ALA A 443 3.33 26.72 -27.65
C ALA A 443 2.43 25.77 -26.82
N GLN A 444 2.99 25.12 -25.81
CA GLN A 444 2.27 24.23 -24.89
C GLN A 444 1.56 24.96 -23.74
N LEU A 445 1.75 26.28 -23.58
CA LEU A 445 1.21 27.02 -22.44
C LEU A 445 -0.32 27.03 -22.46
N GLN A 446 -0.93 26.40 -21.46
CA GLN A 446 -2.37 26.26 -21.28
C GLN A 446 -2.92 27.23 -20.25
N ALA A 447 -2.23 27.40 -19.11
CA ALA A 447 -2.61 28.37 -18.09
C ALA A 447 -1.48 29.37 -17.83
N PHE A 448 -1.83 30.65 -17.89
CA PHE A 448 -0.91 31.75 -17.68
C PHE A 448 -1.56 32.81 -16.79
N ASP A 449 -1.06 32.97 -15.56
CA ASP A 449 -1.58 33.94 -14.60
C ASP A 449 -0.46 34.85 -14.10
N LEU A 450 -0.55 36.13 -14.48
CA LEU A 450 0.36 37.20 -14.07
C LEU A 450 -0.34 38.26 -13.21
N SER A 451 -1.61 38.04 -12.87
CA SER A 451 -2.48 39.03 -12.25
C SER A 451 -1.93 39.53 -10.92
N SER A 452 -2.33 40.75 -10.52
CA SER A 452 -1.91 41.36 -9.25
C SER A 452 -0.38 41.43 -9.08
N ASN A 453 0.30 41.97 -10.09
CA ASN A 453 1.73 42.33 -10.08
C ASN A 453 1.91 43.81 -10.48
N HIS A 454 3.16 44.29 -10.54
CA HIS A 454 3.52 45.66 -10.96
C HIS A 454 4.13 45.67 -12.38
N LEU A 455 3.55 44.87 -13.27
CA LEU A 455 3.97 44.80 -14.67
C LEU A 455 3.63 46.10 -15.40
N VAL A 456 4.52 46.51 -16.31
CA VAL A 456 4.41 47.75 -17.09
C VAL A 456 4.61 47.47 -18.59
N GLY A 457 4.15 48.40 -19.43
CA GLY A 457 4.27 48.28 -20.88
C GLY A 457 3.10 47.53 -21.51
N GLU A 458 3.17 47.36 -22.83
CA GLU A 458 2.14 46.66 -23.61
C GLU A 458 2.26 45.14 -23.48
N ILE A 459 1.12 44.46 -23.63
CA ILE A 459 1.07 43.00 -23.77
C ILE A 459 1.74 42.63 -25.11
N PRO A 460 2.79 41.77 -25.12
CA PRO A 460 3.48 41.39 -26.35
C PRO A 460 2.55 40.71 -27.35
N LYS A 461 2.61 41.12 -28.62
CA LYS A 461 1.83 40.52 -29.71
C LYS A 461 2.20 39.05 -29.92
N GLU A 462 3.41 38.66 -29.58
CA GLU A 462 3.93 37.31 -29.66
C GLU A 462 3.11 36.32 -28.83
N LEU A 463 2.43 36.75 -27.77
CA LEU A 463 1.53 35.89 -26.99
C LEU A 463 0.32 35.40 -27.81
N THR A 464 -0.01 36.04 -28.93
CA THR A 464 -1.05 35.55 -29.87
C THR A 464 -0.67 34.24 -30.54
N LYS A 465 0.60 33.82 -30.47
CA LYS A 465 1.08 32.52 -30.98
C LYS A 465 0.76 31.35 -30.05
N LEU A 466 0.29 31.61 -28.82
CA LEU A 466 -0.03 30.59 -27.83
C LEU A 466 -1.35 29.89 -28.18
N THR A 467 -1.30 28.89 -29.04
CA THR A 467 -2.49 28.19 -29.55
C THR A 467 -3.16 27.28 -28.53
N SER A 468 -2.44 26.85 -27.50
CA SER A 468 -2.94 25.92 -26.47
C SER A 468 -3.52 26.65 -25.24
N LEU A 469 -3.51 27.98 -25.24
CA LEU A 469 -3.89 28.80 -24.09
C LEU A 469 -5.40 28.70 -23.84
N THR A 470 -5.77 28.15 -22.68
CA THR A 470 -7.17 28.02 -22.25
C THR A 470 -7.53 29.02 -21.15
N ARG A 471 -6.53 29.50 -20.41
CA ARG A 471 -6.71 30.45 -19.31
C ARG A 471 -5.58 31.49 -19.28
N LEU A 472 -5.95 32.77 -19.40
CA LEU A 472 -5.06 33.92 -19.27
C LEU A 472 -5.67 34.91 -18.29
N ILE A 473 -4.94 35.29 -17.23
CA ILE A 473 -5.39 36.25 -16.21
C ILE A 473 -4.34 37.31 -15.94
#